data_AF-A0A935S426-F1
#
_entry.id   AF-A0A935S426-F1
#
_cell.length_a   1.000
_cell.length_b   1.000
_cell.length_c   1.000
_cell.angle_alpha   90.00
_cell.angle_beta   90.00
_cell.angle_gamma   90.00
#
_symmetry.space_group_name_H-M   'P 1'
#
loop_
_entity.id
_entity.type
_entity.pdbx_description
1 polymer ?
#
loop_
_entity_poly.entity_id
_entity_poly.type
_entity_poly.pdbx_seq_one_letter_code
_entity_poly.pdbx_strand_id
1 'polypeptide(L)'
;MKFNIRKLGNIRFVENFHIFFWLIKDISWALELKALGVSMVIPTVGVTFLMMYRTRKTPDFFVNLSVLFWISANSFWMCVEFFGHAEFKNYAVIPFSLGFIAFFVYLYKINKADTHIQ
;
A
#
# COMPACT_ATOMS: atom_id res chain seq x y z
N MET A 1 -9.15 -17.20 30.38
CA MET A 1 -8.08 -16.64 29.52
C MET A 1 -8.26 -15.12 29.45
N LYS A 2 -7.58 -14.34 30.31
CA LYS A 2 -7.69 -12.86 30.30
C LYS A 2 -6.90 -12.32 29.10
N PHE A 3 -7.57 -12.08 27.98
CA PHE A 3 -6.97 -11.42 26.82
C PHE A 3 -6.54 -10.01 27.25
N ASN A 4 -5.23 -9.75 27.22
CA ASN A 4 -4.65 -8.48 27.68
C ASN A 4 -4.91 -7.38 26.65
N ILE A 5 -5.96 -6.59 26.87
CA ILE A 5 -6.47 -5.53 25.98
C ILE A 5 -5.38 -4.49 25.64
N ARG A 6 -4.43 -4.21 26.56
CA ARG A 6 -3.30 -3.29 26.30
C ARG A 6 -2.37 -3.75 25.18
N LYS A 7 -2.18 -5.07 25.02
CA LYS A 7 -1.32 -5.64 23.98
C LYS A 7 -1.95 -5.48 22.58
N LEU A 8 -3.29 -5.46 22.51
CA LEU A 8 -4.04 -5.26 21.27
C LEU A 8 -3.92 -3.81 20.74
N GLY A 9 -3.86 -2.82 21.65
CA GLY A 9 -3.71 -1.41 21.29
C GLY A 9 -2.39 -1.08 20.59
N ASN A 10 -1.26 -1.60 21.10
CA ASN A 10 0.05 -1.37 20.49
C ASN A 10 0.20 -2.04 19.12
N ILE A 11 -0.43 -3.21 18.91
CA ILE A 11 -0.39 -3.91 17.62
C ILE A 11 -1.13 -3.09 16.55
N ARG A 12 -2.31 -2.55 16.89
CA ARG A 12 -3.08 -1.68 15.99
C ARG A 12 -2.36 -0.36 15.67
N PHE A 13 -1.63 0.20 16.63
CA PHE A 13 -0.84 1.41 16.39
C PHE A 13 0.27 1.15 15.37
N VAL A 14 1.05 0.09 15.57
CA VAL A 14 2.13 -0.30 14.65
C VAL A 14 1.58 -0.71 13.29
N GLU A 15 0.44 -1.39 13.26
CA GLU A 15 -0.26 -1.74 12.02
C GLU A 15 -0.73 -0.52 11.26
N ASN A 16 -1.20 0.56 11.91
CA ASN A 16 -1.65 1.79 11.24
C ASN A 16 -0.54 2.80 10.97
N PHE A 17 0.66 2.59 11.51
CA PHE A 17 1.77 3.53 11.38
C PHE A 17 2.27 3.69 9.93
N HIS A 18 1.97 2.74 9.05
CA HIS A 18 2.25 2.87 7.61
C HIS A 18 1.54 4.08 6.98
N ILE A 19 0.33 4.42 7.45
CA ILE A 19 -0.45 5.58 6.97
C ILE A 19 0.32 6.87 7.25
N PHE A 20 1.01 6.95 8.39
CA PHE A 20 1.81 8.11 8.75
C PHE A 20 2.95 8.37 7.75
N PHE A 21 3.72 7.34 7.39
CA PHE A 21 4.79 7.48 6.38
C PHE A 21 4.26 7.91 5.02
N TRP A 22 3.12 7.35 4.65
CA TRP A 22 2.49 7.68 3.38
C TRP A 22 1.99 9.13 3.33
N LEU A 23 1.35 9.63 4.40
CA LEU A 23 0.95 11.04 4.48
C LEU A 23 2.14 11.99 4.38
N ILE A 24 3.27 11.67 5.03
CA ILE A 24 4.49 12.49 4.92
C ILE A 24 5.02 12.49 3.47
N LYS A 25 5.08 11.32 2.82
CA LYS A 25 5.46 11.22 1.41
C LYS A 25 4.58 12.12 0.54
N ASP A 26 3.27 12.04 0.70
CA ASP A 26 2.32 12.75 -0.16
C ASP A 26 2.30 14.27 0.10
N ILE A 27 2.49 14.71 1.35
CA ILE A 27 2.72 16.13 1.67
C ILE A 27 4.02 16.62 1.01
N SER A 28 5.07 15.79 1.02
CA SER A 28 6.34 16.14 0.35
C SER A 28 6.17 16.30 -1.14
N TRP A 29 5.29 15.52 -1.75
CA TRP A 29 4.94 15.67 -3.16
C TRP A 29 4.17 16.96 -3.41
N ALA A 30 3.15 17.25 -2.60
CA ALA A 30 2.37 18.48 -2.71
C ALA A 30 3.20 19.76 -2.52
N LEU A 31 4.25 19.70 -1.70
CA LEU A 31 5.18 20.81 -1.44
C LEU A 31 6.44 20.77 -2.33
N GLU A 32 6.51 19.84 -3.29
CA GLU A 32 7.65 19.64 -4.20
C GLU A 32 9.01 19.41 -3.49
N LEU A 33 8.97 18.86 -2.27
CA LEU A 33 10.15 18.52 -1.47
C LEU A 33 10.83 17.24 -1.98
N LYS A 34 11.59 17.37 -3.08
CA LYS A 34 12.19 16.24 -3.81
C LYS A 34 12.96 15.25 -2.92
N ALA A 35 13.90 15.75 -2.12
CA ALA A 35 14.74 14.91 -1.27
C ALA A 35 13.92 14.12 -0.23
N LEU A 36 12.94 14.80 0.41
CA LEU A 36 12.12 14.18 1.44
C LEU A 36 11.15 13.17 0.84
N GLY A 37 10.47 13.53 -0.25
CA GLY A 37 9.54 12.65 -0.95
C GLY A 37 10.21 11.38 -1.46
N VAL A 38 11.37 11.48 -2.13
CA VAL A 38 12.13 10.31 -2.61
C VAL A 38 12.60 9.44 -1.45
N SER A 39 13.10 10.03 -0.36
CA SER A 39 13.54 9.26 0.82
C SER A 39 12.39 8.47 1.47
N MET A 40 11.17 9.01 1.41
CA MET A 40 9.96 8.39 1.99
C MET A 40 9.36 7.27 1.13
N VAL A 41 9.78 7.12 -0.13
CA VAL A 41 9.36 5.97 -0.96
C VAL A 41 9.80 4.65 -0.35
N ILE A 42 11.05 4.59 0.14
CA ILE A 42 11.65 3.37 0.71
C ILE A 42 10.86 2.85 1.92
N PRO A 43 10.61 3.65 2.98
CA PRO A 43 9.83 3.15 4.12
C PRO A 43 8.38 2.84 3.74
N THR A 44 7.76 3.61 2.85
CA THR A 44 6.35 3.41 2.46
C THR A 44 6.15 2.11 1.66
N VAL A 45 7.00 1.87 0.66
CA VAL A 45 6.98 0.62 -0.13
C VAL A 45 7.42 -0.56 0.74
N GLY A 46 8.43 -0.39 1.59
CA GLY A 46 8.91 -1.45 2.48
C GLY A 46 7.85 -1.94 3.46
N VAL A 47 7.09 -1.02 4.06
CA VAL A 47 6.02 -1.40 5.00
C VAL A 47 4.85 -2.08 4.28
N THR A 48 4.44 -1.59 3.11
CA THR A 48 3.36 -2.22 2.32
C THR A 48 3.76 -3.61 1.80
N PHE A 49 5.02 -3.79 1.41
CA PHE A 49 5.57 -5.11 1.09
C PHE A 49 5.55 -6.05 2.30
N LEU A 50 5.93 -5.57 3.48
CA LEU A 50 5.88 -6.36 4.71
C LEU A 50 4.45 -6.79 5.07
N MET A 51 3.47 -5.89 4.89
CA MET A 51 2.05 -6.20 5.09
C MET A 51 1.58 -7.31 4.14
N MET A 52 1.91 -7.19 2.85
CA MET A 52 1.62 -8.21 1.85
C MET A 52 2.28 -9.56 2.18
N TYR A 53 3.56 -9.55 2.59
CA TYR A 53 4.28 -10.77 2.94
C TYR A 53 3.68 -11.47 4.17
N ARG A 54 3.23 -10.69 5.16
CA ARG A 54 2.55 -11.23 6.35
C ARG A 54 1.22 -11.89 6.02
N THR A 55 0.44 -11.34 5.10
CA THR A 55 -0.86 -11.91 4.70
C THR A 55 -0.78 -12.92 3.55
N ARG A 56 0.41 -13.37 3.14
CA ARG A 56 0.62 -14.29 1.99
C ARG A 56 -0.17 -15.61 2.03
N LYS A 57 -0.64 -16.02 3.21
CA LYS A 57 -1.43 -17.25 3.41
C LYS A 57 -2.93 -16.98 3.60
N THR A 58 -3.37 -15.74 3.61
CA THR A 58 -4.78 -15.34 3.75
C THR A 58 -5.29 -14.72 2.44
N PRO A 59 -6.61 -14.67 2.22
CA PRO A 59 -7.19 -13.93 1.10
C PRO A 59 -6.74 -12.46 1.05
N ASP A 60 -6.43 -11.86 2.21
CA ASP A 60 -5.96 -10.48 2.35
C ASP A 60 -4.62 -10.21 1.65
N PHE A 61 -3.91 -11.25 1.21
CA PHE A 61 -2.77 -11.10 0.31
C PHE A 61 -3.12 -10.23 -0.91
N PHE A 62 -4.28 -10.46 -1.52
CA PHE A 62 -4.64 -9.80 -2.79
C PHE A 62 -4.98 -8.33 -2.60
N VAL A 63 -5.62 -7.95 -1.49
CA VAL A 63 -5.84 -6.53 -1.17
C VAL A 63 -4.53 -5.84 -0.80
N ASN A 64 -3.64 -6.49 -0.05
CA ASN A 64 -2.33 -5.91 0.27
C ASN A 64 -1.42 -5.81 -0.97
N LEU A 65 -1.54 -6.74 -1.91
CA LEU A 65 -0.89 -6.69 -3.21
C LEU A 65 -1.43 -5.51 -4.05
N SER A 66 -2.75 -5.27 -4.02
CA SER A 66 -3.36 -4.10 -4.64
C SER A 66 -2.78 -2.80 -4.08
N VAL A 67 -2.67 -2.70 -2.75
CA VAL A 67 -2.07 -1.53 -2.08
C VAL A 67 -0.60 -1.36 -2.47
N LEU A 68 0.18 -2.44 -2.54
CA LEU A 68 1.58 -2.39 -2.98
C LEU A 68 1.72 -1.83 -4.41
N PHE A 69 0.88 -2.29 -5.34
CA PHE A 69 0.87 -1.79 -6.71
C PHE A 69 0.50 -0.32 -6.78
N TRP A 70 -0.51 0.09 -6.02
CA TRP A 70 -0.92 1.49 -5.95
C TRP A 70 0.19 2.39 -5.42
N ILE A 71 0.80 2.05 -4.28
CA ILE A 71 1.88 2.84 -3.69
C ILE A 71 3.10 2.91 -4.60
N SER A 72 3.39 1.82 -5.32
CA SER A 72 4.45 1.78 -6.33
C SER A 72 4.13 2.69 -7.52
N ALA A 73 2.90 2.67 -8.03
CA ALA A 73 2.43 3.57 -9.09
C ALA A 73 2.54 5.05 -8.69
N ASN A 74 2.09 5.35 -7.47
CA ASN A 74 2.06 6.70 -6.91
C ASN A 74 3.49 7.21 -6.67
N SER A 75 4.38 6.35 -6.17
CA SER A 75 5.80 6.69 -6.01
C SER A 75 6.50 6.90 -7.35
N PHE A 76 6.19 6.08 -8.37
CA PHE A 76 6.71 6.27 -9.73
C PHE A 76 6.25 7.61 -10.32
N TRP A 77 4.96 7.92 -10.25
CA TRP A 77 4.40 9.19 -10.73
C TRP A 77 5.08 10.39 -10.06
N MET A 78 5.17 10.38 -8.72
CA MET A 78 5.88 11.43 -7.97
C MET A 78 7.34 11.58 -8.42
N CYS A 79 8.07 10.47 -8.58
CA CYS A 79 9.47 10.51 -9.01
C CYS A 79 9.61 11.13 -10.42
N VAL A 80 8.80 10.70 -11.39
CA VAL A 80 8.90 11.26 -12.75
C VAL A 80 8.59 12.75 -12.78
N GLU A 81 7.67 13.25 -11.96
CA GLU A 81 7.44 14.70 -11.82
C GLU A 81 8.62 15.42 -11.18
N PHE A 82 9.19 14.89 -10.10
CA PHE A 82 10.36 15.49 -9.44
C PHE A 82 11.59 15.57 -10.34
N PHE A 83 11.80 14.59 -11.22
CA PHE A 83 12.91 14.57 -12.16
C PHE A 83 12.61 15.29 -13.48
N GLY A 84 11.45 15.95 -13.61
CA GLY A 84 11.09 16.75 -14.78
C GLY A 84 10.67 15.92 -16.00
N HIS A 85 10.31 14.67 -15.78
CA HIS A 85 9.90 13.69 -16.79
C HIS A 85 8.39 13.42 -16.76
N ALA A 86 7.60 14.48 -16.63
CA ALA A 86 6.14 14.39 -16.48
C ALA A 86 5.44 13.71 -17.67
N GLU A 87 6.09 13.62 -18.84
CA GLU A 87 5.65 12.85 -20.01
C GLU A 87 5.46 11.36 -19.70
N PHE A 88 6.23 10.80 -18.77
CA PHE A 88 6.15 9.39 -18.40
C PHE A 88 5.11 9.10 -17.32
N LYS A 89 4.39 10.10 -16.79
CA LYS A 89 3.39 9.88 -15.72
C LYS A 89 2.32 8.86 -16.10
N ASN A 90 1.94 8.81 -17.37
CA ASN A 90 0.90 7.91 -17.86
C ASN A 90 1.29 6.43 -17.73
N TYR A 91 2.59 6.11 -17.67
CA TYR A 91 3.04 4.73 -17.42
C TYR A 91 2.67 4.24 -16.01
N ALA A 92 2.37 5.14 -15.07
CA ALA A 92 1.83 4.78 -13.75
C ALA A 92 0.48 4.05 -13.86
N VAL A 93 -0.28 4.23 -14.95
CA VAL A 93 -1.54 3.50 -15.19
C VAL A 93 -1.32 1.99 -15.17
N ILE A 94 -0.19 1.49 -15.64
CA ILE A 94 0.09 0.04 -15.69
C ILE A 94 0.03 -0.58 -14.28
N PRO A 95 0.84 -0.12 -13.29
CA PRO A 95 0.71 -0.62 -11.93
C PRO A 95 -0.64 -0.28 -11.28
N PHE A 96 -1.27 0.86 -11.58
CA PHE A 96 -2.65 1.11 -11.12
C PHE A 96 -3.64 0.02 -11.59
N SER A 97 -3.59 -0.35 -12.86
CA SER A 97 -4.44 -1.40 -13.44
C SER A 97 -4.16 -2.77 -12.80
N LEU A 98 -2.89 -3.12 -12.56
CA LEU A 98 -2.54 -4.34 -11.84
C LEU A 98 -3.08 -4.34 -10.40
N GLY A 99 -3.06 -3.17 -9.74
CA GLY A 99 -3.70 -2.98 -8.44
C GLY A 99 -5.20 -3.31 -8.48
N PHE A 100 -5.93 -2.72 -9.44
CA PHE A 100 -7.35 -3.02 -9.62
C PHE A 100 -7.63 -4.51 -9.85
N ILE A 101 -6.83 -5.17 -10.70
CA ILE A 101 -6.97 -6.62 -10.95
C ILE A 101 -6.78 -7.40 -9.64
N ALA A 102 -5.74 -7.09 -8.86
CA ALA A 102 -5.50 -7.73 -7.58
C ALA A 102 -6.67 -7.52 -6.60
N PHE A 103 -7.25 -6.32 -6.56
CA PHE A 103 -8.43 -6.01 -5.76
C PHE A 103 -9.67 -6.82 -6.19
N PHE A 104 -9.93 -6.96 -7.49
CA PHE A 104 -11.03 -7.81 -7.96
C PHE A 104 -10.83 -9.29 -7.62
N VAL A 105 -9.60 -9.79 -7.69
CA VAL A 105 -9.27 -11.16 -7.26
C VAL A 105 -9.51 -11.34 -5.75
N TYR A 106 -9.19 -10.32 -4.94
CA TYR A 106 -9.53 -10.30 -3.52
C TYR A 106 -11.04 -10.43 -3.30
N LEU A 107 -11.84 -9.58 -3.95
CA LEU A 107 -13.30 -9.62 -3.85
C LEU A 107 -13.87 -10.98 -4.26
N TYR A 108 -13.36 -11.58 -5.34
CA TYR A 108 -13.80 -12.90 -5.77
C TYR A 108 -13.51 -13.98 -4.70
N LYS A 109 -12.31 -13.94 -4.10
CA LYS A 109 -11.88 -14.94 -3.10
C LYS A 109 -12.64 -14.83 -1.79
N ILE A 110 -12.95 -13.61 -1.32
CA ILE A 110 -13.69 -13.43 -0.08
C ILE A 110 -15.15 -13.89 -0.23
N ASN A 111 -15.82 -13.53 -1.34
CA ASN A 111 -17.20 -13.98 -1.61
C ASN A 111 -17.30 -15.51 -1.69
N LYS A 112 -16.32 -16.17 -2.32
CA LYS A 112 -16.28 -17.63 -2.39
C LYS A 112 -16.07 -18.28 -1.03
N ALA A 113 -15.25 -17.69 -0.17
CA ALA A 113 -15.02 -18.20 1.18
C ALA A 113 -16.30 -18.15 2.03
N ASP A 114 -17.08 -17.08 1.92
CA ASP A 114 -18.34 -16.92 2.66
C ASP A 114 -19.43 -17.89 2.20
N THR A 115 -19.48 -18.21 0.91
CA THR A 115 -20.49 -19.14 0.34
C THR A 115 -20.31 -20.59 0.82
N HIS A 116 -19.12 -20.97 1.31
CA HIS A 116 -18.85 -22.32 1.83
C HIS A 116 -19.14 -22.48 3.34
N ILE A 117 -19.54 -21.41 4.02
CA ILE A 117 -19.82 -21.40 5.46
C ILE A 117 -21.35 -21.40 5.74
N GLN A 118 -22.16 -21.13 4.72
CA GLN A 118 -23.63 -21.27 4.76
C GLN A 118 -24.07 -22.66 4.33
#